data_AF-I2C2J2-F1
#
_entry.id   AF-I2C2J2-F1
#
_cell.length_a   1.000
_cell.length_b   1.000
_cell.length_c   1.000
_cell.angle_alpha   90.00
_cell.angle_beta   90.00
_cell.angle_gamma   90.00
#
_symmetry.space_group_name_H-M   'P 1'
#
loop_
_entity.id
_entity.type
_entity.pdbx_description
1 polymer ?
#
loop_
_entity_poly.entity_id
_entity_poly.type
_entity_poly.pdbx_seq_one_letter_code
_entity_poly.pdbx_strand_id
1 'polypeptide(L)' 'MKNGKKYATIIKNEWSGSMGNAVNSKDQQLDYLKNRLDMFMNVIDSLDPESTDVEDIDRLIGMLDDLEAKYERFKKDWE' A
#
# COMPACT_ATOMS: atom_id res chain seq x y z
N MET A 1 8.58 -20.96 7.72
CA MET A 1 9.05 -19.62 8.17
C MET A 1 9.75 -18.76 7.10
N LYS A 2 10.23 -19.27 5.94
CA LYS A 2 10.94 -18.44 4.93
C LYS A 2 10.06 -17.73 3.88
N ASN A 3 8.79 -18.12 3.73
CA ASN A 3 7.93 -17.64 2.65
C ASN A 3 7.23 -16.30 2.99
N GLY A 4 6.68 -16.13 4.20
CA GLY A 4 5.96 -14.89 4.59
C GLY A 4 6.83 -13.62 4.51
N LYS A 5 8.06 -13.67 5.04
CA LYS A 5 9.01 -12.55 4.95
C LYS A 5 9.39 -12.19 3.50
N LYS A 6 9.43 -13.19 2.60
CA LYS A 6 9.71 -12.98 1.18
C LYS A 6 8.55 -12.24 0.48
N TYR A 7 7.30 -12.62 0.75
CA TYR A 7 6.12 -11.94 0.20
C TYR A 7 6.01 -10.50 0.73
N ALA A 8 6.17 -10.29 2.05
CA ALA A 8 6.18 -8.95 2.63
C ALA A 8 7.28 -8.04 2.02
N THR A 9 8.46 -8.60 1.72
CA THR A 9 9.55 -7.84 1.07
C THR A 9 9.23 -7.50 -0.38
N ILE A 10 8.63 -8.42 -1.14
CA ILE A 10 8.20 -8.19 -2.53
C ILE A 10 7.11 -7.11 -2.56
N ILE A 11 6.12 -7.21 -1.68
CA ILE A 11 5.03 -6.23 -1.61
C ILE A 11 5.55 -4.86 -1.19
N LYS A 12 6.49 -4.77 -0.25
CA LYS A 12 7.15 -3.48 0.09
C LYS A 12 7.86 -2.85 -1.11
N ASN A 13 8.56 -3.65 -1.90
CA ASN A 13 9.25 -3.15 -3.10
C ASN A 13 8.25 -2.65 -4.15
N GLU A 14 7.15 -3.38 -4.37
CA GLU A 14 6.05 -2.98 -5.27
C GLU A 14 5.22 -1.79 -4.73
N TRP A 15 5.13 -1.65 -3.41
CA TRP A 15 4.54 -0.50 -2.73
C TRP A 15 5.33 0.77 -3.04
N SER A 16 6.67 0.70 -2.90
CA SER A 16 7.56 1.83 -3.20
C SER A 16 7.74 2.11 -4.71
N GLY A 17 7.49 1.12 -5.57
CA GLY A 17 7.91 1.09 -6.97
C GLY A 17 7.02 1.78 -8.02
N SER A 18 5.93 2.48 -7.66
CA SER A 18 5.05 3.13 -8.66
C SER A 18 5.30 4.62 -8.88
N MET A 19 6.55 5.08 -8.78
CA MET A 19 6.93 6.39 -9.29
C MET A 19 7.35 6.23 -10.75
N GLY A 20 6.41 6.36 -11.69
CA GLY A 20 6.78 6.35 -13.11
C GLY A 20 5.71 6.83 -14.08
N ASN A 21 4.45 6.43 -13.91
CA ASN A 21 3.42 6.80 -14.89
C ASN A 21 2.53 7.91 -14.33
N ALA A 22 2.54 9.06 -15.00
CA ALA A 22 1.73 10.22 -14.68
C ALA A 22 0.24 9.83 -14.71
N VAL A 23 -0.35 9.68 -13.52
CA VAL A 23 -1.77 9.40 -13.33
C VAL A 23 -2.51 10.73 -13.43
N ASN A 24 -2.99 11.06 -14.63
CA ASN A 24 -3.42 12.43 -14.95
C ASN A 24 -4.93 12.62 -14.92
N SER A 25 -5.73 11.54 -14.98
CA SER A 25 -7.18 11.64 -14.85
C SER A 25 -7.67 11.17 -13.48
N LYS A 26 -8.77 11.75 -13.00
CA LYS A 26 -9.45 11.36 -11.76
C LYS A 26 -9.73 9.85 -11.71
N ASP A 27 -10.19 9.25 -12.80
CA ASP A 27 -10.48 7.82 -12.85
C ASP A 27 -9.22 6.97 -12.65
N GLN A 28 -8.12 7.30 -13.33
CA GLN A 28 -6.85 6.61 -13.13
C GLN A 28 -6.32 6.79 -11.70
N GLN A 29 -6.56 7.96 -11.08
CA GLN A 29 -6.18 8.25 -9.71
C GLN A 29 -7.01 7.45 -8.69
N LEU A 30 -8.31 7.30 -8.94
CA LEU A 30 -9.18 6.43 -8.12
C LEU A 30 -8.80 4.95 -8.28
N ASP A 31 -8.50 4.50 -9.50
CA ASP A 31 -8.09 3.12 -9.75
C ASP A 31 -6.72 2.82 -9.12
N TYR A 32 -5.80 3.79 -9.10
CA TYR A 32 -4.57 3.68 -8.33
C TYR A 32 -4.85 3.43 -6.85
N LEU A 33 -5.71 4.24 -6.22
CA LEU A 33 -6.02 4.13 -4.79
C LEU A 33 -6.68 2.78 -4.47
N LYS A 34 -7.62 2.32 -5.30
CA LYS A 34 -8.25 0.99 -5.16
C LYS A 34 -7.21 -0.12 -5.21
N ASN A 35 -6.34 -0.12 -6.22
CA ASN A 35 -5.29 -1.13 -6.36
C ASN A 35 -4.37 -1.14 -5.13
N ARG A 36 -4.03 0.03 -4.56
CA ARG A 36 -3.22 0.11 -3.34
C ARG A 36 -3.95 -0.40 -2.10
N LEU A 37 -5.24 -0.14 -1.98
CA LEU A 37 -6.06 -0.70 -0.90
C LEU A 37 -6.16 -2.23 -1.01
N ASP A 38 -6.36 -2.77 -2.21
CA ASP A 38 -6.40 -4.22 -2.44
C ASP A 38 -5.05 -4.87 -2.08
N MET A 39 -3.93 -4.24 -2.45
CA MET A 39 -2.60 -4.69 -2.01
C MET A 39 -2.45 -4.67 -0.49
N PHE A 40 -2.95 -3.61 0.17
CA PHE A 40 -2.92 -3.51 1.63
C PHE A 40 -3.74 -4.62 2.30
N MET A 41 -4.94 -4.94 1.78
CA MET A 41 -5.75 -6.06 2.26
C MET A 41 -5.02 -7.39 2.12
N ASN A 42 -4.36 -7.64 0.98
CA ASN A 42 -3.55 -8.85 0.79
C ASN A 42 -2.38 -8.96 1.79
N VAL A 43 -1.79 -7.83 2.20
CA VAL A 43 -0.77 -7.85 3.25
C VAL A 43 -1.38 -8.28 4.58
N ILE A 44 -2.50 -7.69 4.98
CA ILE A 44 -3.22 -8.07 6.21
C ILE A 44 -3.56 -9.56 6.21
N ASP A 45 -4.14 -10.07 5.12
CA ASP A 45 -4.53 -11.48 5.00
C ASP A 45 -3.33 -12.44 5.03
N SER A 46 -2.13 -11.95 4.71
CA SER A 46 -0.90 -12.73 4.77
C SER A 46 -0.25 -12.77 6.15
N LEU A 47 -0.71 -11.93 7.08
CA LEU A 47 -0.19 -11.88 8.44
C LEU A 47 -0.74 -13.06 9.26
N ASP A 48 0.15 -13.64 10.05
CA ASP A 48 -0.21 -14.66 11.03
C ASP A 48 -0.31 -13.99 12.41
N PRO A 49 -1.50 -13.96 13.04
CA PRO A 49 -1.70 -13.28 14.32
C PRO A 49 -0.81 -13.80 15.45
N GLU A 50 -0.36 -15.05 15.38
CA GLU A 50 0.51 -15.65 16.41
C GLU A 50 1.98 -15.21 16.27
N SER A 51 2.37 -14.71 15.10
CA SER A 51 3.76 -14.30 14.81
C SER A 51 3.92 -12.83 14.40
N THR A 52 2.82 -12.08 14.34
CA THR A 52 2.81 -10.63 14.08
C THR A 52 3.31 -9.87 15.30
N ASP A 53 4.26 -8.96 15.10
CA ASP A 53 4.81 -8.09 16.14
C ASP A 53 4.36 -6.62 15.97
N VAL A 54 4.78 -5.75 16.89
CA VAL A 54 4.42 -4.32 16.87
C VAL A 54 5.05 -3.65 15.65
N GLU A 55 6.25 -4.06 15.26
CA GLU A 55 6.94 -3.53 14.08
C GLU A 55 6.20 -3.85 12.77
N ASP A 56 5.50 -4.98 12.69
CA ASP A 56 4.63 -5.31 11.58
C ASP A 56 3.37 -4.41 11.57
N ILE A 57 2.79 -4.11 12.74
CA ILE A 57 1.68 -3.16 12.87
C ILE A 57 2.11 -1.75 12.45
N ASP A 58 3.27 -1.28 12.89
CA ASP A 58 3.82 0.03 12.49
C ASP A 58 4.00 0.13 10.96
N ARG A 59 4.34 -0.98 10.29
CA ARG A 59 4.39 -1.01 8.82
C ARG A 59 3.02 -0.90 8.18
N LEU A 60 1.99 -1.54 8.74
CA LEU A 60 0.62 -1.42 8.24
C LEU A 60 0.14 0.03 8.35
N ILE A 61 0.42 0.69 9.49
CA ILE A 61 0.09 2.10 9.70
C ILE A 61 0.81 2.97 8.66
N GLY A 62 2.12 2.77 8.45
CA GLY A 62 2.86 3.53 7.45
C GLY A 62 2.32 3.35 6.01
N MET A 63 1.81 2.17 5.67
CA MET A 63 1.13 1.95 4.39
C MET A 63 -0.18 2.73 4.28
N LEU A 64 -0.96 2.83 5.36
CA LEU A 64 -2.17 3.66 5.36
C LEU A 64 -1.84 5.15 5.25
N ASP A 65 -0.82 5.62 5.96
CA ASP A 65 -0.36 7.02 5.89
C ASP A 65 0.10 7.39 4.46
N ASP A 66 0.85 6.50 3.79
CA ASP A 66 1.26 6.67 2.39
C ASP A 66 0.05 6.77 1.45
N LEU A 67 -0.97 5.94 1.69
CA LEU A 67 -2.20 5.93 0.91
C LEU A 67 -3.01 7.22 1.11
N GLU A 68 -3.14 7.68 2.35
CA GLU A 68 -3.79 8.94 2.70
C GLU A 68 -3.07 10.13 2.07
N ALA A 69 -1.74 10.21 2.20
CA ALA A 69 -0.94 11.26 1.58
C ALA A 69 -1.13 11.31 0.05
N LYS A 70 -1.26 10.14 -0.60
CA LYS A 70 -1.53 10.06 -2.03
C LYS A 70 -2.93 10.52 -2.38
N TYR A 71 -3.93 10.12 -1.59
CA TYR A 71 -5.31 10.57 -1.75
C TYR A 71 -5.41 12.09 -1.63
N GLU A 72 -4.82 12.70 -0.61
CA GLU A 72 -4.84 14.15 -0.42
C GLU A 72 -4.14 14.90 -1.57
N ARG A 73 -3.09 14.30 -2.16
CA ARG A 73 -2.48 14.85 -3.38
C ARG A 73 -3.45 14.80 -4.57
N PHE A 74 -4.10 13.65 -4.82
CA PHE A 74 -5.04 13.50 -5.94
C PHE A 74 -6.27 14.36 -5.79
N LYS A 75 -6.78 14.50 -4.57
CA LYS A 75 -7.91 15.36 -4.25
C LYS A 75 -7.66 16.82 -4.68
N LYS A 76 -6.44 17.34 -4.49
CA LYS A 76 -6.05 18.67 -4.99
C LYS A 76 -6.07 18.79 -6.52
N ASP A 77 -5.88 17.68 -7.24
CA ASP A 77 -5.98 17.64 -8.69
C ASP A 77 -7.46 17.62 -9.16
N TRP A 78 -8.43 17.43 -8.24
CA TRP A 78 -9.87 17.36 -8.54
C TRP A 78 -10.67 18.62 -8.18
N GLU A 79 -10.04 19.54 -7.45
CA GLU A 79 -10.59 20.86 -7.07
C GLU A 79 -10.31 21.89 -8.17
#